data_AF-A0A2E4TAY1-F1
#
_entry.id   AF-A0A2E4TAY1-F1
#
_cell.length_a   1.000
_cell.length_b   1.000
_cell.length_c   1.000
_cell.angle_alpha   90.00
_cell.angle_beta   90.00
_cell.angle_gamma   90.00
#
_symmetry.space_group_name_H-M   'P 1'
#
loop_
_entity.id
_entity.type
_entity.pdbx_description
1 polymer ?
#
loop_
_entity_poly.entity_id
_entity_poly.type
_entity_poly.pdbx_seq_one_letter_code
_entity_poly.pdbx_strand_id
1 'polypeptide(L)'
;MRHLSFLLAACFTCFSFALAAQNLTGTCDLFEEGNSASWPYVLTATSPDDPGSSASQTMEINVLAMPDGASYRVAKTVANGNWFFGNATALSLGLNTVSVAAVSFDRSVKFQFSSGDVEFDLLTVNAETLSCASDLDGVPMADCAAFDEGPNATWPHVITATTPDDPGSSSAQTMNILVSALPADGANYRVVKTVANGNWNNGNAMALNIGMNEVTVSAVSFARSVKFQFSSGAIEVVDISINGTSIACEVVPCVDLDADGICDDVDDCVGVLDALGICNGTCLEDANANGICDADEDFVDPSTYCGPGTTWDAAAGQCVGVDTCMGDFDGDGTIATSDLLGFLAIFGSTCI
;
A
#
# COMPACT_ATOMS: atom_id res chain seq x y z
N MET A 1 46.71 43.24 17.53
CA MET A 1 46.64 42.28 16.41
C MET A 1 45.96 41.01 16.93
N ARG A 2 44.66 40.88 16.70
CA ARG A 2 43.89 39.66 16.97
C ARG A 2 42.98 39.47 15.75
N HIS A 3 43.29 38.43 14.99
CA HIS A 3 42.51 37.99 13.83
C HIS A 3 41.15 37.48 14.31
N LEU A 4 40.07 38.09 13.82
CA LEU A 4 38.71 37.57 13.98
C LEU A 4 38.23 37.12 12.59
N SER A 5 38.37 35.81 12.34
CA SER A 5 37.86 35.15 11.15
C SER A 5 36.33 35.10 11.22
N PHE A 6 35.66 35.81 10.31
CA PHE A 6 34.22 35.65 10.09
C PHE A 6 34.01 34.39 9.23
N LEU A 7 33.54 33.31 9.85
CA LEU A 7 32.92 32.18 9.13
C LEU A 7 31.52 32.62 8.69
N LEU A 8 31.34 32.75 7.38
CA LEU A 8 30.03 32.93 6.77
C LEU A 8 29.36 31.54 6.66
N ALA A 9 28.46 31.21 7.57
CA ALA A 9 27.64 30.01 7.46
C ALA A 9 26.54 30.28 6.42
N ALA A 10 26.71 29.75 5.21
CA ALA A 10 25.66 29.71 4.21
C ALA A 10 24.61 28.68 4.66
N CYS A 11 23.49 29.17 5.21
CA CYS A 11 22.31 28.38 5.47
C CYS A 11 21.66 28.03 4.12
N PHE A 12 21.98 26.85 3.60
CA PHE A 12 21.34 26.29 2.42
C PHE A 12 19.98 25.74 2.84
N THR A 13 18.94 26.58 2.78
CA THR A 13 17.56 26.14 2.92
C THR A 13 17.24 25.22 1.75
N CYS A 14 17.26 23.91 1.99
CA CYS A 14 16.73 22.92 1.06
C CYS A 14 15.21 23.14 1.01
N PHE A 15 14.75 23.91 0.02
CA PHE A 15 13.35 23.94 -0.34
C PHE A 15 13.06 22.57 -0.96
N SER A 16 12.44 21.68 -0.18
CA SER A 16 11.79 20.50 -0.73
C SER A 16 10.61 20.99 -1.56
N PHE A 17 10.84 21.28 -2.83
CA PHE A 17 9.74 21.34 -3.78
C PHE A 17 9.12 19.95 -3.80
N ALA A 18 7.83 19.86 -3.49
CA ALA A 18 7.05 18.69 -3.82
C ALA A 18 7.22 18.50 -5.34
N LEU A 19 7.98 17.50 -5.74
CA LEU A 19 8.10 17.10 -7.12
C LEU A 19 6.75 16.46 -7.45
N ALA A 20 5.80 17.24 -7.97
CA ALA A 20 4.69 16.64 -8.69
C ALA A 20 5.32 15.80 -9.80
N ALA A 21 4.89 14.55 -9.96
CA ALA A 21 5.33 13.73 -11.09
C ALA A 21 5.06 14.53 -12.37
N GLN A 22 6.13 14.86 -13.08
CA GLN A 22 6.02 15.64 -14.31
C GLN A 22 5.81 14.67 -15.45
N ASN A 23 4.72 14.84 -16.21
CA ASN A 23 4.52 14.06 -17.41
C ASN A 23 5.44 14.56 -18.50
N LEU A 24 6.36 13.69 -18.91
CA LEU A 24 7.28 13.92 -19.99
C LEU A 24 6.92 13.01 -21.15
N THR A 25 7.04 13.50 -22.39
CA THR A 25 6.87 12.67 -23.59
C THR A 25 7.79 11.44 -23.63
N GLY A 26 8.89 11.45 -22.88
CA GLY A 26 9.82 10.34 -22.77
C GLY A 26 9.60 9.37 -21.61
N THR A 27 8.74 9.70 -20.65
CA THR A 27 8.43 8.82 -19.49
C THR A 27 6.98 8.34 -19.48
N CYS A 28 6.09 9.04 -20.18
CA CYS A 28 4.70 8.66 -20.33
C CYS A 28 4.56 7.50 -21.31
N ASP A 29 3.82 6.46 -20.92
CA ASP A 29 3.59 5.23 -21.67
C ASP A 29 2.76 5.43 -22.95
N LEU A 30 2.02 6.54 -23.04
CA LEU A 30 1.26 6.92 -24.24
C LEU A 30 2.16 7.20 -25.47
N PHE A 31 3.46 7.43 -25.27
CA PHE A 31 4.42 7.71 -26.32
C PHE A 31 5.30 6.49 -26.58
N GLU A 32 5.02 5.80 -27.68
CA GLU A 32 5.83 4.66 -28.12
C GLU A 32 7.19 5.11 -28.66
N GLU A 33 8.21 4.27 -28.50
CA GLU A 33 9.51 4.48 -29.14
C GLU A 33 9.39 4.33 -30.67
N GLY A 34 9.68 5.40 -31.39
CA GLY A 34 9.66 5.46 -32.84
C GLY A 34 11.00 5.06 -33.45
N ASN A 35 10.96 4.45 -34.65
CA ASN A 35 12.15 4.02 -35.39
C ASN A 35 13.04 5.16 -35.92
N SER A 36 12.70 6.42 -35.62
CA SER A 36 13.37 7.61 -36.13
C SER A 36 14.13 8.29 -35.01
N ALA A 37 15.46 8.29 -35.07
CA ALA A 37 16.29 8.95 -34.06
C ALA A 37 16.00 10.47 -33.89
N SER A 38 15.47 11.12 -34.92
CA SER A 38 15.05 12.53 -34.87
C SER A 38 13.61 12.75 -34.40
N TRP A 39 12.83 11.68 -34.29
CA TRP A 39 11.42 11.69 -33.88
C TRP A 39 11.10 10.46 -33.02
N PRO A 40 11.80 10.30 -31.89
CA PRO A 40 11.80 9.05 -31.14
C PRO A 40 10.55 8.80 -30.29
N TYR A 41 9.71 9.81 -30.02
CA TYR A 41 8.52 9.64 -29.17
C TYR A 41 7.26 9.78 -30.00
N VAL A 42 6.40 8.77 -30.00
CA VAL A 42 5.30 8.64 -30.97
C VAL A 42 3.98 8.40 -30.26
N LEU A 43 3.08 9.39 -30.36
CA LEU A 43 1.68 9.25 -29.97
C LEU A 43 0.87 8.76 -31.17
N THR A 44 0.23 7.60 -31.05
CA THR A 44 -0.68 7.08 -32.09
C THR A 44 -2.07 7.66 -31.88
N ALA A 45 -2.61 8.35 -32.89
CA ALA A 45 -3.95 8.92 -32.84
C ALA A 45 -5.01 7.96 -33.37
N THR A 46 -4.67 7.20 -34.42
CA THR A 46 -5.52 6.16 -34.99
C THR A 46 -4.72 5.21 -35.88
N SER A 47 -5.20 3.98 -36.01
CA SER A 47 -4.79 2.92 -36.91
C SER A 47 -5.84 2.70 -38.02
N PRO A 48 -5.51 2.05 -39.15
CA PRO A 48 -6.46 1.85 -40.25
C PRO A 48 -7.66 0.99 -39.85
N ASP A 49 -7.50 0.10 -38.87
CA ASP A 49 -8.56 -0.80 -38.41
C ASP A 49 -9.51 -0.12 -37.42
N ASP A 50 -9.17 1.08 -36.94
CA ASP A 50 -10.00 1.81 -35.99
C ASP A 50 -11.23 2.42 -36.68
N PRO A 51 -12.42 2.34 -36.06
CA PRO A 51 -13.58 3.08 -36.52
C PRO A 51 -13.29 4.59 -36.59
N GLY A 52 -13.49 5.19 -37.76
CA GLY A 52 -13.28 6.63 -37.94
C GLY A 52 -11.82 7.04 -38.21
N SER A 53 -10.92 6.10 -38.54
CA SER A 53 -9.53 6.40 -38.90
C SER A 53 -9.41 7.39 -40.09
N SER A 54 -10.40 7.38 -40.98
CA SER A 54 -10.54 8.33 -42.10
C SER A 54 -11.04 9.73 -41.69
N ALA A 55 -11.62 9.89 -40.49
CA ALA A 55 -12.10 11.16 -39.97
C ALA A 55 -10.96 12.12 -39.60
N SER A 56 -11.31 13.37 -39.31
CA SER A 56 -10.34 14.37 -38.84
C SER A 56 -9.76 13.93 -37.51
N GLN A 57 -8.44 13.98 -37.37
CA GLN A 57 -7.74 13.62 -36.13
C GLN A 57 -7.18 14.89 -35.50
N THR A 58 -7.47 15.14 -34.22
CA THR A 58 -6.99 16.34 -33.52
C THR A 58 -6.22 15.94 -32.27
N MET A 59 -5.05 16.52 -32.04
CA MET A 59 -4.33 16.43 -30.78
C MET A 59 -4.23 17.81 -30.15
N GLU A 60 -4.49 17.87 -28.86
CA GLU A 60 -4.22 19.06 -28.04
C GLU A 60 -3.26 18.66 -26.93
N ILE A 61 -2.16 19.40 -26.80
CA ILE A 61 -1.18 19.21 -25.72
C ILE A 61 -0.86 20.55 -25.08
N ASN A 62 -1.02 20.65 -23.76
CA ASN A 62 -0.61 21.83 -23.02
C ASN A 62 0.80 21.62 -22.49
N VAL A 63 1.76 22.35 -23.06
CA VAL A 63 3.19 22.21 -22.73
C VAL A 63 3.57 23.16 -21.60
N LEU A 64 4.12 22.62 -20.52
CA LEU A 64 4.58 23.37 -19.36
C LEU A 64 6.05 23.78 -19.48
N ALA A 65 6.88 22.89 -20.03
CA ALA A 65 8.30 23.11 -20.28
C ALA A 65 8.79 22.25 -21.46
N MET A 66 9.86 22.67 -22.11
CA MET A 66 10.50 21.92 -23.19
C MET A 66 11.92 22.45 -23.46
N PRO A 67 12.81 21.65 -24.04
CA PRO A 67 14.10 22.14 -24.51
C PRO A 67 13.95 23.03 -25.76
N ASP A 68 14.94 23.90 -25.97
CA ASP A 68 14.99 24.74 -27.15
C ASP A 68 14.95 23.91 -28.45
N GLY A 69 14.05 24.28 -29.36
CA GLY A 69 13.89 23.59 -30.64
C GLY A 69 13.08 22.30 -30.58
N ALA A 70 12.43 21.98 -29.45
CA ALA A 70 11.43 20.93 -29.38
C ALA A 70 10.34 21.15 -30.43
N SER A 71 10.06 20.11 -31.21
CA SER A 71 9.10 20.16 -32.31
C SER A 71 8.33 18.84 -32.39
N TYR A 72 7.19 18.89 -33.08
CA TYR A 72 6.42 17.72 -33.45
C TYR A 72 6.29 17.64 -34.98
N ARG A 73 5.96 16.47 -35.50
CA ARG A 73 5.50 16.29 -36.89
C ARG A 73 4.36 15.30 -36.97
N VAL A 74 3.55 15.43 -38.01
CA VAL A 74 2.49 14.47 -38.33
C VAL A 74 3.04 13.39 -39.26
N ALA A 75 2.95 12.13 -38.85
CA ALA A 75 3.16 10.97 -39.71
C ALA A 75 1.80 10.34 -40.02
N LYS A 76 1.50 10.07 -41.30
CA LYS A 76 0.23 9.46 -41.69
C LYS A 76 0.37 8.58 -42.91
N THR A 77 -0.52 7.62 -43.11
CA THR A 77 -0.58 6.89 -44.38
C THR A 77 -1.41 7.65 -45.42
N VAL A 78 -1.03 7.52 -46.69
CA VAL A 78 -1.81 8.00 -47.85
C VAL A 78 -2.60 6.85 -48.48
N ALA A 79 -3.46 7.16 -49.46
CA ALA A 79 -4.39 6.18 -50.07
C ALA A 79 -3.73 4.91 -50.60
N ASN A 80 -2.45 4.99 -50.99
CA ASN A 80 -1.67 3.84 -51.48
C ASN A 80 -0.95 3.07 -50.35
N GLY A 81 -1.31 3.29 -49.08
CA GLY A 81 -0.70 2.67 -47.90
C GLY A 81 0.69 3.21 -47.52
N ASN A 82 1.33 4.02 -48.37
CA ASN A 82 2.64 4.60 -48.07
C ASN A 82 2.58 5.63 -46.93
N TRP A 83 3.65 5.74 -46.15
CA TRP A 83 3.81 6.78 -45.15
C TRP A 83 4.17 8.13 -45.77
N PHE A 84 3.50 9.17 -45.29
CA PHE A 84 3.82 10.57 -45.50
C PHE A 84 4.23 11.18 -44.16
N PHE A 85 5.39 11.83 -44.15
CA PHE A 85 5.90 12.56 -43.00
C PHE A 85 5.81 14.06 -43.28
N GLY A 86 5.07 14.79 -42.45
CA GLY A 86 4.97 16.24 -42.52
C GLY A 86 6.29 16.92 -42.14
N ASN A 87 6.33 18.23 -42.37
CA ASN A 87 7.42 19.08 -41.90
C ASN A 87 7.41 19.16 -40.36
N ALA A 88 8.55 19.49 -39.78
CA ALA A 88 8.65 19.83 -38.37
C ALA A 88 7.86 21.10 -38.07
N THR A 89 7.06 21.07 -37.01
CA THR A 89 6.37 22.23 -36.44
C THR A 89 6.90 22.44 -35.04
N ALA A 90 7.40 23.64 -34.75
CA ALA A 90 7.88 23.98 -33.41
C ALA A 90 6.75 23.91 -32.38
N LEU A 91 7.04 23.37 -31.21
CA LEU A 91 6.15 23.46 -30.05
C LEU A 91 6.27 24.85 -29.43
N SER A 92 5.24 25.25 -28.69
CA SER A 92 5.19 26.47 -27.89
C SER A 92 4.77 26.15 -26.46
N LEU A 93 5.18 26.95 -25.48
CA LEU A 93 4.64 26.84 -24.13
C LEU A 93 3.14 27.17 -24.14
N GLY A 94 2.36 26.43 -23.35
CA GLY A 94 0.90 26.48 -23.35
C GLY A 94 0.27 25.49 -24.35
N LEU A 95 -0.98 25.75 -24.71
CA LEU A 95 -1.78 24.85 -25.53
C LEU A 95 -1.33 24.85 -26.99
N ASN A 96 -0.99 23.66 -27.51
CA ASN A 96 -0.70 23.40 -28.91
C ASN A 96 -1.82 22.53 -29.47
N THR A 97 -2.53 23.02 -30.49
CA THR A 97 -3.61 22.28 -31.17
C THR A 97 -3.17 21.89 -32.58
N VAL A 98 -3.30 20.60 -32.91
CA VAL A 98 -2.89 20.02 -34.18
C VAL A 98 -4.06 19.27 -34.80
N SER A 99 -4.49 19.65 -36.01
CA SER A 99 -5.56 18.95 -36.72
C SER A 99 -5.09 18.37 -38.05
N VAL A 100 -5.47 17.12 -38.30
CA VAL A 100 -5.23 16.39 -39.54
C VAL A 100 -6.57 16.15 -40.22
N ALA A 101 -6.83 16.84 -41.32
CA ALA A 101 -8.11 16.82 -42.02
C ALA A 101 -8.56 15.41 -42.44
N ALA A 102 -9.88 15.20 -42.48
CA ALA A 102 -10.52 13.95 -42.91
C ALA A 102 -10.18 13.57 -44.38
N VAL A 103 -10.25 12.29 -44.70
CA VAL A 103 -10.10 11.71 -46.05
C VAL A 103 -11.16 10.63 -46.29
N SER A 104 -11.14 9.99 -47.46
CA SER A 104 -12.11 8.97 -47.88
C SER A 104 -11.60 7.52 -47.80
N PHE A 105 -10.49 7.29 -47.10
CA PHE A 105 -9.86 5.96 -46.96
C PHE A 105 -9.31 5.81 -45.55
N ASP A 106 -9.26 4.58 -45.06
CA ASP A 106 -8.75 4.25 -43.73
C ASP A 106 -7.23 4.43 -43.69
N ARG A 107 -6.73 4.98 -42.57
CA ARG A 107 -5.34 5.44 -42.48
C ARG A 107 -4.82 5.40 -41.07
N SER A 108 -3.51 5.43 -40.93
CA SER A 108 -2.87 5.73 -39.65
C SER A 108 -2.60 7.22 -39.55
N VAL A 109 -2.73 7.78 -38.34
CA VAL A 109 -2.22 9.11 -37.99
C VAL A 109 -1.44 8.99 -36.68
N LYS A 110 -0.20 9.49 -36.68
CA LYS A 110 0.68 9.55 -35.52
C LYS A 110 1.27 10.95 -35.38
N PHE A 111 1.45 11.39 -34.15
CA PHE A 111 2.17 12.61 -33.80
C PHE A 111 3.52 12.21 -33.22
N GLN A 112 4.60 12.62 -33.89
CA GLN A 112 5.95 12.28 -33.45
C GLN A 112 6.63 13.52 -32.88
N PHE A 113 7.28 13.36 -31.73
CA PHE A 113 7.96 14.42 -31.00
C PHE A 113 9.47 14.24 -31.11
N SER A 114 10.20 15.34 -31.19
CA SER A 114 11.65 15.33 -31.37
C SER A 114 12.42 15.18 -30.06
N SER A 115 11.77 15.34 -28.91
CA SER A 115 12.37 15.30 -27.57
C SER A 115 11.44 14.60 -26.58
N GLY A 116 12.05 13.94 -25.60
CA GLY A 116 11.40 13.26 -24.48
C GLY A 116 11.21 14.17 -23.28
N ASP A 117 11.81 15.36 -23.31
CA ASP A 117 11.82 16.34 -22.21
C ASP A 117 10.72 17.40 -22.40
N VAL A 118 9.68 17.09 -23.19
CA VAL A 118 8.51 17.97 -23.32
C VAL A 118 7.57 17.64 -22.17
N GLU A 119 7.47 18.57 -21.22
CA GLU A 119 6.61 18.49 -20.05
C GLU A 119 5.20 18.97 -20.41
N PHE A 120 4.17 18.23 -20.00
CA PHE A 120 2.77 18.58 -20.24
C PHE A 120 1.87 18.24 -19.04
N ASP A 121 0.70 18.86 -18.96
CA ASP A 121 -0.34 18.57 -17.94
C ASP A 121 -1.71 18.28 -18.56
N LEU A 122 -1.84 18.43 -19.87
CA LEU A 122 -3.03 18.07 -20.64
C LEU A 122 -2.59 17.43 -21.95
N LEU A 123 -3.16 16.26 -22.25
CA LEU A 123 -3.09 15.63 -23.55
C LEU A 123 -4.47 15.15 -23.94
N THR A 124 -4.95 15.55 -25.12
CA THR A 124 -6.18 15.00 -25.70
C THR A 124 -5.94 14.54 -27.12
N VAL A 125 -6.63 13.48 -27.52
CA VAL A 125 -6.74 13.03 -28.91
C VAL A 125 -8.23 12.91 -29.24
N ASN A 126 -8.69 13.60 -30.28
CA ASN A 126 -10.09 13.62 -30.69
C ASN A 126 -11.07 14.04 -29.58
N ALA A 127 -10.63 14.96 -28.72
CA ALA A 127 -11.33 15.42 -27.51
C ALA A 127 -11.46 14.39 -26.38
N GLU A 128 -10.81 13.23 -26.50
CA GLU A 128 -10.63 12.28 -25.42
C GLU A 128 -9.35 12.64 -24.65
N THR A 129 -9.48 12.85 -23.34
CA THR A 129 -8.32 13.09 -22.46
C THR A 129 -7.57 11.78 -22.26
N LEU A 130 -6.26 11.84 -22.44
CA LEU A 130 -5.35 10.72 -22.18
C LEU A 130 -4.49 11.06 -20.97
N SER A 131 -4.34 10.09 -20.08
CA SER A 131 -3.48 10.18 -18.89
C SER A 131 -2.37 9.15 -18.99
N CYS A 132 -1.17 9.52 -18.54
CA CYS A 132 -0.08 8.57 -18.39
C CYS A 132 -0.45 7.55 -17.30
N ALA A 133 -0.04 6.30 -17.46
CA ALA A 133 -0.33 5.26 -16.49
C ALA A 133 0.24 5.59 -15.10
N SER A 134 1.35 6.33 -15.03
CA SER A 134 1.94 6.83 -13.79
C SER A 134 1.08 7.81 -12.99
N ASP A 135 0.08 8.42 -13.63
CA ASP A 135 -0.86 9.33 -12.97
C ASP A 135 -2.14 8.64 -12.52
N LEU A 136 -2.32 7.37 -12.90
CA LEU A 136 -3.49 6.60 -12.54
C LEU A 136 -3.27 6.01 -11.14
N ASP A 137 -4.32 6.06 -10.33
CA ASP A 137 -4.34 5.42 -9.02
C ASP A 137 -4.30 3.89 -9.20
N GLY A 138 -3.14 3.30 -8.93
CA GLY A 138 -2.95 1.85 -8.94
C GLY A 138 -3.03 1.24 -7.55
N VAL A 139 -3.30 -0.05 -7.50
CA VAL A 139 -3.30 -0.85 -6.27
C VAL A 139 -2.03 -1.71 -6.25
N PRO A 140 -1.26 -1.75 -5.14
CA PRO A 140 -0.15 -2.69 -5.02
C PRO A 140 -0.62 -4.14 -5.18
N MET A 141 0.11 -4.95 -5.96
CA MET A 141 -0.22 -6.38 -6.15
C MET A 141 -0.34 -7.14 -4.82
N ALA A 142 0.43 -6.75 -3.80
CA ALA A 142 0.36 -7.34 -2.46
C ALA A 142 -1.01 -7.17 -1.80
N ASP A 143 -1.71 -6.07 -2.12
CA ASP A 143 -3.02 -5.73 -1.54
C ASP A 143 -4.18 -6.18 -2.45
N CYS A 144 -3.87 -6.72 -3.62
CA CYS A 144 -4.85 -7.19 -4.57
C CYS A 144 -5.15 -8.69 -4.40
N ALA A 145 -6.36 -9.01 -3.96
CA ALA A 145 -6.84 -10.39 -3.76
C ALA A 145 -6.89 -11.24 -5.05
N ALA A 146 -6.71 -10.63 -6.22
CA ALA A 146 -6.64 -11.36 -7.49
C ALA A 146 -5.36 -12.19 -7.64
N PHE A 147 -4.31 -11.90 -6.88
CA PHE A 147 -3.05 -12.62 -6.94
C PHE A 147 -3.00 -13.68 -5.85
N ASP A 148 -2.76 -14.92 -6.26
CA ASP A 148 -2.44 -15.99 -5.32
C ASP A 148 -0.98 -15.87 -4.86
N GLU A 149 -0.69 -16.49 -3.71
CA GLU A 149 0.67 -16.72 -3.23
C GLU A 149 1.50 -17.50 -4.26
N GLY A 150 2.66 -16.96 -4.58
CA GLY A 150 3.58 -17.51 -5.55
C GLY A 150 4.47 -18.62 -4.96
N PRO A 151 5.25 -19.32 -5.80
CA PRO A 151 5.98 -20.52 -5.38
C PRO A 151 7.18 -20.28 -4.46
N ASN A 152 7.66 -19.04 -4.32
CA ASN A 152 8.81 -18.66 -3.48
C ASN A 152 8.97 -17.13 -3.43
N ALA A 153 9.88 -16.66 -2.57
CA ALA A 153 10.17 -15.24 -2.37
C ALA A 153 10.67 -14.48 -3.63
N THR A 154 11.19 -15.16 -4.67
CA THR A 154 11.58 -14.48 -5.93
C THR A 154 10.40 -14.28 -6.87
N TRP A 155 9.34 -15.06 -6.69
CA TRP A 155 8.11 -14.99 -7.48
C TRP A 155 6.93 -15.05 -6.52
N PRO A 156 6.74 -14.01 -5.69
CA PRO A 156 5.78 -14.03 -4.59
C PRO A 156 4.30 -13.94 -5.00
N HIS A 157 3.99 -13.49 -6.22
CA HIS A 157 2.60 -13.35 -6.68
C HIS A 157 2.36 -14.11 -7.98
N VAL A 158 1.19 -14.72 -8.12
CA VAL A 158 0.81 -15.47 -9.32
C VAL A 158 -0.65 -15.26 -9.71
N ILE A 159 -0.89 -15.13 -11.02
CA ILE A 159 -2.22 -15.24 -11.61
C ILE A 159 -2.28 -16.52 -12.43
N THR A 160 -3.30 -17.33 -12.19
CA THR A 160 -3.59 -18.52 -12.98
C THR A 160 -4.50 -18.16 -14.14
N ALA A 161 -4.00 -18.26 -15.37
CA ALA A 161 -4.79 -17.95 -16.56
C ALA A 161 -5.70 -19.10 -16.99
N THR A 162 -5.21 -20.34 -16.84
CA THR A 162 -5.98 -21.55 -17.13
C THR A 162 -5.33 -22.78 -16.48
N THR A 163 -6.12 -23.81 -16.26
CA THR A 163 -5.75 -25.15 -15.78
C THR A 163 -6.14 -26.21 -16.81
N PRO A 164 -5.60 -27.44 -16.73
CA PRO A 164 -5.88 -28.47 -17.74
C PRO A 164 -7.35 -28.89 -17.80
N ASP A 165 -8.09 -28.70 -16.70
CA ASP A 165 -9.51 -29.02 -16.60
C ASP A 165 -10.41 -27.95 -17.22
N ASP A 166 -9.88 -26.75 -17.48
CA ASP A 166 -10.64 -25.66 -18.07
C ASP A 166 -10.88 -25.88 -19.57
N PRO A 167 -12.11 -25.64 -20.05
CA PRO A 167 -12.39 -25.59 -21.48
C PRO A 167 -11.52 -24.55 -22.18
N GLY A 168 -10.79 -24.97 -23.22
CA GLY A 168 -9.92 -24.05 -23.97
C GLY A 168 -8.55 -23.82 -23.36
N SER A 169 -8.12 -24.62 -22.38
CA SER A 169 -6.77 -24.55 -21.81
C SER A 169 -5.63 -24.72 -22.83
N SER A 170 -5.93 -25.37 -23.96
CA SER A 170 -5.04 -25.52 -25.12
C SER A 170 -5.00 -24.29 -26.04
N SER A 171 -5.98 -23.38 -25.96
CA SER A 171 -6.04 -22.15 -26.74
C SER A 171 -4.95 -21.15 -26.33
N ALA A 172 -4.75 -20.12 -27.14
CA ALA A 172 -3.87 -19.01 -26.78
C ALA A 172 -4.41 -18.33 -25.51
N GLN A 173 -3.49 -17.96 -24.62
CA GLN A 173 -3.82 -17.28 -23.37
C GLN A 173 -3.18 -15.90 -23.39
N THR A 174 -3.94 -14.85 -23.11
CA THR A 174 -3.46 -13.47 -23.14
C THR A 174 -3.64 -12.82 -21.78
N MET A 175 -2.62 -12.13 -21.31
CA MET A 175 -2.67 -11.27 -20.13
C MET A 175 -2.43 -9.84 -20.58
N ASN A 176 -3.30 -8.94 -20.17
CA ASN A 176 -3.08 -7.51 -20.25
C ASN A 176 -3.03 -6.97 -18.83
N ILE A 177 -2.00 -6.20 -18.52
CA ILE A 177 -1.81 -5.58 -17.22
C ILE A 177 -1.36 -4.13 -17.41
N LEU A 178 -2.14 -3.20 -16.87
CA LEU A 178 -1.83 -1.78 -16.85
C LEU A 178 -1.11 -1.47 -15.53
N VAL A 179 0.19 -1.18 -15.62
CA VAL A 179 1.05 -0.89 -14.47
C VAL A 179 1.17 0.62 -14.31
N SER A 180 0.80 1.17 -13.15
CA SER A 180 0.99 2.59 -12.84
C SER A 180 2.37 2.85 -12.24
N ALA A 181 2.86 1.97 -11.37
CA ALA A 181 4.15 2.13 -10.71
C ALA A 181 4.92 0.81 -10.57
N LEU A 182 6.25 0.95 -10.55
CA LEU A 182 7.19 -0.16 -10.35
C LEU A 182 8.12 0.16 -9.17
N PRO A 183 8.65 -0.87 -8.47
CA PRO A 183 9.74 -0.70 -7.52
C PRO A 183 10.95 -0.03 -8.18
N ALA A 184 11.79 0.65 -7.38
CA ALA A 184 12.96 1.37 -7.89
C ALA A 184 13.97 0.48 -8.66
N ASP A 185 14.08 -0.80 -8.29
CA ASP A 185 14.91 -1.80 -8.97
C ASP A 185 14.22 -2.44 -10.20
N GLY A 186 13.02 -1.96 -10.54
CA GLY A 186 12.12 -2.56 -11.51
C GLY A 186 11.44 -3.83 -10.98
N ALA A 187 10.60 -4.42 -11.81
CA ALA A 187 10.03 -5.74 -11.55
C ALA A 187 9.91 -6.55 -12.83
N ASN A 188 9.80 -7.86 -12.68
CA ASN A 188 9.71 -8.80 -13.78
C ASN A 188 8.46 -9.67 -13.64
N TYR A 189 7.96 -10.12 -14.79
CA TYR A 189 7.03 -11.23 -14.87
C TYR A 189 7.71 -12.43 -15.54
N ARG A 190 7.13 -13.62 -15.38
CA ARG A 190 7.45 -14.80 -16.20
C ARG A 190 6.22 -15.63 -16.47
N VAL A 191 6.24 -16.31 -17.61
CA VAL A 191 5.21 -17.29 -17.98
C VAL A 191 5.62 -18.67 -17.47
N VAL A 192 4.76 -19.31 -16.71
CA VAL A 192 4.93 -20.68 -16.22
C VAL A 192 3.81 -21.54 -16.79
N LYS A 193 4.16 -22.62 -17.48
CA LYS A 193 3.18 -23.46 -18.19
C LYS A 193 3.53 -24.93 -18.14
N THR A 194 2.55 -25.81 -18.30
CA THR A 194 2.85 -27.24 -18.50
C THR A 194 3.12 -27.55 -19.98
N VAL A 195 4.03 -28.49 -20.22
CA VAL A 195 4.30 -29.06 -21.55
C VAL A 195 3.54 -30.36 -21.77
N ALA A 196 3.59 -30.91 -22.98
CA ALA A 196 2.79 -32.08 -23.38
C ALA A 196 2.97 -33.30 -22.45
N ASN A 197 4.13 -33.45 -21.82
CA ASN A 197 4.42 -34.54 -20.89
C ASN A 197 4.00 -34.24 -19.43
N GLY A 198 3.20 -33.19 -19.20
CA GLY A 198 2.73 -32.77 -17.87
C GLY A 198 3.76 -32.00 -17.02
N ASN A 199 5.02 -31.95 -17.44
CA ASN A 199 6.07 -31.22 -16.71
C ASN A 199 5.88 -29.70 -16.80
N TRP A 200 6.29 -29.00 -15.74
CA TRP A 200 6.34 -27.54 -15.73
C TRP A 200 7.53 -27.01 -16.54
N ASN A 201 7.28 -25.94 -17.29
CA ASN A 201 8.27 -25.15 -17.99
C ASN A 201 8.15 -23.70 -17.49
N ASN A 202 9.20 -23.23 -16.83
CA ASN A 202 9.28 -21.86 -16.34
C ASN A 202 10.04 -21.03 -17.38
N GLY A 203 9.40 -20.00 -17.90
CA GLY A 203 10.03 -19.04 -18.81
C GLY A 203 11.12 -18.22 -18.12
N ASN A 204 11.87 -17.50 -18.94
CA ASN A 204 12.78 -16.46 -18.46
C ASN A 204 11.99 -15.31 -17.80
N ALA A 205 12.66 -14.59 -16.90
CA ALA A 205 12.16 -13.31 -16.41
C ALA A 205 12.14 -12.29 -17.56
N MET A 206 11.08 -11.49 -17.62
CA MET A 206 10.89 -10.39 -18.55
C MET A 206 10.50 -9.16 -17.74
N ALA A 207 11.14 -8.03 -18.02
CA ALA A 207 10.85 -6.78 -17.31
C ALA A 207 9.44 -6.30 -17.62
N LEU A 208 8.77 -5.76 -16.61
CA LEU A 208 7.57 -4.95 -16.78
C LEU A 208 7.96 -3.50 -17.04
N ASN A 209 7.12 -2.80 -17.79
CA ASN A 209 7.20 -1.35 -17.96
C ASN A 209 5.96 -0.70 -17.34
N ILE A 210 6.06 0.59 -16.97
CA ILE A 210 4.88 1.40 -16.67
C ILE A 210 4.05 1.50 -17.96
N GLY A 211 2.73 1.45 -17.83
CA GLY A 211 1.78 1.35 -18.94
C GLY A 211 1.26 -0.06 -19.19
N MET A 212 0.68 -0.25 -20.37
CA MET A 212 0.09 -1.53 -20.77
C MET A 212 1.16 -2.56 -21.13
N ASN A 213 1.11 -3.71 -20.46
CA ASN A 213 1.93 -4.87 -20.80
C ASN A 213 1.01 -5.99 -21.31
N GLU A 214 1.10 -6.29 -22.61
CA GLU A 214 0.36 -7.38 -23.24
C GLU A 214 1.26 -8.61 -23.46
N VAL A 215 0.81 -9.76 -22.99
CA VAL A 215 1.54 -11.02 -23.05
C VAL A 215 0.65 -12.12 -23.61
N THR A 216 0.97 -12.61 -24.80
CA THR A 216 0.24 -13.73 -25.42
C THR A 216 1.06 -15.02 -25.41
N VAL A 217 0.50 -16.07 -24.82
CA VAL A 217 1.02 -17.43 -24.82
C VAL A 217 0.32 -18.24 -25.91
N SER A 218 1.05 -18.60 -26.97
CA SER A 218 0.50 -19.29 -28.15
C SER A 218 -0.24 -20.59 -27.83
N ALA A 219 -1.26 -20.91 -28.63
CA ALA A 219 -2.05 -22.14 -28.53
C ALA A 219 -1.20 -23.42 -28.74
N VAL A 220 -1.68 -24.55 -28.20
CA VAL A 220 -1.09 -25.89 -28.35
C VAL A 220 -2.18 -26.93 -28.61
N SER A 221 -1.80 -28.19 -28.82
CA SER A 221 -2.72 -29.30 -29.12
C SER A 221 -3.11 -30.16 -27.90
N PHE A 222 -2.69 -29.80 -26.69
CA PHE A 222 -2.94 -30.55 -25.46
C PHE A 222 -3.44 -29.63 -24.33
N ALA A 223 -4.19 -30.17 -23.38
CA ALA A 223 -4.64 -29.43 -22.21
C ALA A 223 -3.45 -29.09 -21.30
N ARG A 224 -3.40 -27.85 -20.79
CA ARG A 224 -2.24 -27.35 -20.05
C ARG A 224 -2.64 -26.35 -18.97
N SER A 225 -1.72 -26.04 -18.09
CA SER A 225 -1.80 -24.86 -17.23
C SER A 225 -0.99 -23.72 -17.82
N VAL A 226 -1.46 -22.49 -17.64
CA VAL A 226 -0.69 -21.26 -17.87
C VAL A 226 -0.86 -20.36 -16.66
N LYS A 227 0.27 -19.90 -16.12
CA LYS A 227 0.36 -18.98 -14.99
C LYS A 227 1.31 -17.83 -15.33
N PHE A 228 0.99 -16.66 -14.82
CA PHE A 228 1.87 -15.48 -14.86
C PHE A 228 2.35 -15.21 -13.45
N GLN A 229 3.67 -15.23 -13.26
CA GLN A 229 4.29 -15.01 -11.96
C GLN A 229 5.01 -13.68 -11.97
N PHE A 230 4.95 -12.96 -10.86
CA PHE A 230 5.49 -11.61 -10.69
C PHE A 230 6.54 -11.59 -9.59
N SER A 231 7.57 -10.77 -9.76
CA SER A 231 8.73 -10.76 -8.88
C SER A 231 8.62 -9.85 -7.66
N SER A 232 7.54 -9.07 -7.53
CA SER A 232 7.34 -8.11 -6.43
C SER A 232 5.86 -7.85 -6.19
N GLY A 233 5.48 -7.66 -4.93
CA GLY A 233 4.13 -7.20 -4.54
C GLY A 233 3.94 -5.69 -4.57
N ALA A 234 5.04 -4.93 -4.68
CA ALA A 234 5.02 -3.47 -4.77
C ALA A 234 4.84 -2.96 -6.22
N ILE A 235 4.43 -3.82 -7.15
CA ILE A 235 3.98 -3.39 -8.48
C ILE A 235 2.57 -2.83 -8.31
N GLU A 236 2.34 -1.59 -8.71
CA GLU A 236 1.00 -1.00 -8.67
C GLU A 236 0.29 -1.22 -10.01
N VAL A 237 -0.93 -1.74 -9.93
CA VAL A 237 -1.74 -2.15 -11.09
C VAL A 237 -3.05 -1.39 -11.09
N VAL A 238 -3.43 -0.90 -12.27
CA VAL A 238 -4.68 -0.14 -12.46
C VAL A 238 -5.77 -1.07 -12.99
N ASP A 239 -5.42 -1.91 -13.96
CA ASP A 239 -6.33 -2.90 -14.54
C ASP A 239 -5.56 -4.16 -14.92
N ILE A 240 -6.22 -5.30 -14.79
CA ILE A 240 -5.70 -6.60 -15.18
C ILE A 240 -6.80 -7.30 -15.94
N SER A 241 -6.47 -7.95 -17.06
CA SER A 241 -7.37 -8.89 -17.70
C SER A 241 -6.65 -10.13 -18.19
N ILE A 242 -7.37 -11.26 -18.12
CA ILE A 242 -6.93 -12.54 -18.65
C ILE A 242 -7.94 -12.96 -19.72
N ASN A 243 -7.45 -13.21 -20.93
CA ASN A 243 -8.25 -13.59 -22.10
C ASN A 243 -9.41 -12.60 -22.39
N GLY A 244 -9.18 -11.31 -22.12
CA GLY A 244 -10.20 -10.25 -22.24
C GLY A 244 -11.21 -10.18 -21.10
N THR A 245 -11.08 -11.03 -20.07
CA THR A 245 -11.88 -10.94 -18.85
C THR A 245 -11.12 -10.10 -17.84
N SER A 246 -11.64 -8.91 -17.50
CA SER A 246 -11.06 -8.05 -16.46
C SER A 246 -11.17 -8.71 -15.09
N ILE A 247 -10.13 -8.50 -14.30
CA ILE A 247 -9.93 -9.01 -12.95
C ILE A 247 -9.80 -7.78 -12.06
N ALA A 248 -10.78 -7.59 -11.18
CA ALA A 248 -10.79 -6.45 -10.29
C ALA A 248 -9.69 -6.58 -9.22
N CYS A 249 -8.82 -5.57 -9.14
CA CYS A 249 -7.99 -5.32 -7.98
C CYS A 249 -8.70 -4.29 -7.09
N GLU A 250 -9.76 -4.73 -6.44
CA GLU A 250 -10.36 -3.94 -5.37
C GLU A 250 -9.56 -4.22 -4.10
N VAL A 251 -8.87 -3.20 -3.59
CA VAL A 251 -8.63 -3.13 -2.15
C VAL A 251 -10.01 -3.11 -1.53
N VAL A 252 -10.43 -4.18 -0.88
CA VAL A 252 -11.61 -4.12 -0.01
C VAL A 252 -11.27 -3.04 1.01
N PRO A 253 -11.92 -1.87 0.99
CA PRO A 253 -11.66 -0.87 2.00
C PRO A 253 -12.23 -1.45 3.28
N CYS A 254 -11.38 -2.09 4.08
CA CYS A 254 -11.73 -2.34 5.45
C CYS A 254 -11.72 -0.99 6.17
N VAL A 255 -12.74 -0.77 6.99
CA VAL A 255 -12.75 0.40 7.87
C VAL A 255 -11.67 0.13 8.92
N ASP A 256 -10.82 1.12 9.14
CA ASP A 256 -9.84 1.17 10.24
C ASP A 256 -10.23 2.41 11.03
N LEU A 257 -11.19 2.25 11.95
CA LEU A 257 -11.88 3.37 12.59
C LEU A 257 -10.96 4.13 13.55
N ASP A 258 -10.00 3.45 14.15
CA ASP A 258 -9.07 4.02 15.13
C ASP A 258 -7.64 4.23 14.58
N ALA A 259 -7.41 3.86 13.32
CA ALA A 259 -6.18 4.09 12.56
C ALA A 259 -4.95 3.36 13.12
N ASP A 260 -5.16 2.17 13.69
CA ASP A 260 -4.07 1.34 14.24
C ASP A 260 -3.39 0.46 13.18
N GLY A 261 -3.93 0.44 11.95
CA GLY A 261 -3.42 -0.33 10.83
C GLY A 261 -3.94 -1.76 10.74
N ILE A 262 -4.92 -2.13 11.57
CA ILE A 262 -5.66 -3.38 11.52
C ILE A 262 -7.08 -3.07 11.02
N CYS A 263 -7.61 -3.92 10.14
CA CYS A 263 -8.97 -3.80 9.65
C CYS A 263 -10.01 -4.11 10.75
N ASP A 264 -11.06 -3.32 10.91
CA ASP A 264 -12.13 -3.49 11.93
C ASP A 264 -12.78 -4.90 11.96
N ASP A 265 -12.73 -5.65 10.86
CA ASP A 265 -13.27 -7.02 10.76
C ASP A 265 -12.28 -8.12 11.19
N VAL A 266 -11.01 -7.76 11.33
CA VAL A 266 -9.90 -8.58 11.85
C VAL A 266 -9.40 -8.07 13.20
N ASP A 267 -9.74 -6.83 13.55
CA ASP A 267 -9.38 -6.18 14.78
C ASP A 267 -10.31 -6.59 15.92
N ASP A 268 -9.73 -7.27 16.92
CA ASP A 268 -10.43 -7.66 18.13
C ASP A 268 -10.80 -6.44 19.01
N CYS A 269 -10.19 -5.26 18.77
CA CYS A 269 -10.46 -4.02 19.46
C CYS A 269 -10.39 -2.77 18.57
N VAL A 270 -11.54 -2.38 18.01
CA VAL A 270 -11.70 -1.07 17.37
C VAL A 270 -11.61 0.04 18.44
N GLY A 271 -10.42 0.61 18.64
CA GLY A 271 -10.07 1.60 19.65
C GLY A 271 -8.80 1.25 20.45
N VAL A 272 -8.57 1.95 21.55
CA VAL A 272 -7.36 1.73 22.36
C VAL A 272 -7.64 0.72 23.47
N LEU A 273 -6.78 -0.29 23.61
CA LEU A 273 -6.73 -1.17 24.78
C LEU A 273 -6.34 -0.36 26.02
N ASP A 274 -7.07 -0.57 27.12
CA ASP A 274 -6.71 0.01 28.41
C ASP A 274 -5.56 -0.74 29.10
N ALA A 275 -5.12 -0.30 30.28
CA ALA A 275 -3.99 -0.93 30.99
C ALA A 275 -4.24 -2.40 31.40
N LEU A 276 -5.48 -2.88 31.34
CA LEU A 276 -5.87 -4.27 31.61
C LEU A 276 -6.04 -5.09 30.32
N GLY A 277 -5.80 -4.49 29.16
CA GLY A 277 -6.02 -5.12 27.85
C GLY A 277 -7.50 -5.23 27.49
N ILE A 278 -8.36 -4.38 28.05
CA ILE A 278 -9.78 -4.32 27.71
C ILE A 278 -10.00 -3.25 26.64
N CYS A 279 -10.70 -3.61 25.58
CA CYS A 279 -10.99 -2.70 24.49
C CYS A 279 -11.86 -1.52 24.93
N ASN A 280 -11.41 -0.29 24.66
CA ASN A 280 -12.07 0.95 25.09
C ASN A 280 -12.38 0.96 26.60
N GLY A 281 -11.55 0.28 27.39
CA GLY A 281 -11.66 0.25 28.84
C GLY A 281 -11.24 1.58 29.47
N THR A 282 -11.56 1.75 30.74
CA THR A 282 -11.31 3.00 31.48
C THR A 282 -10.02 2.96 32.29
N CYS A 283 -9.31 1.83 32.31
CA CYS A 283 -8.15 1.70 33.16
C CYS A 283 -6.91 2.39 32.59
N LEU A 284 -6.40 3.39 33.32
CA LEU A 284 -5.24 4.16 32.88
C LEU A 284 -3.91 3.48 33.22
N GLU A 285 -3.83 2.80 34.36
CA GLU A 285 -2.60 2.17 34.88
C GLU A 285 -2.93 0.89 35.67
N ASP A 286 -2.12 -0.16 35.47
CA ASP A 286 -2.01 -1.37 36.30
C ASP A 286 -0.52 -1.53 36.63
N ALA A 287 -0.02 -0.72 37.56
CA ALA A 287 1.41 -0.58 37.82
C ALA A 287 2.05 -1.87 38.35
N ASN A 288 1.26 -2.74 38.98
CA ASN A 288 1.74 -3.98 39.59
C ASN A 288 1.40 -5.25 38.79
N ALA A 289 0.69 -5.10 37.66
CA ALA A 289 0.28 -6.15 36.75
C ALA A 289 -0.54 -7.27 37.42
N ASN A 290 -1.38 -6.93 38.40
CA ASN A 290 -2.22 -7.90 39.10
C ASN A 290 -3.59 -8.12 38.44
N GLY A 291 -3.89 -7.39 37.36
CA GLY A 291 -5.17 -7.48 36.64
C GLY A 291 -6.31 -6.69 37.28
N ILE A 292 -5.99 -5.71 38.15
CA ILE A 292 -6.91 -4.74 38.72
C ILE A 292 -6.37 -3.34 38.41
N CYS A 293 -7.25 -2.40 38.07
CA CYS A 293 -6.82 -1.05 37.79
C CYS A 293 -6.32 -0.35 39.04
N ASP A 294 -5.22 0.41 38.97
CA ASP A 294 -4.66 1.14 40.13
C ASP A 294 -5.67 2.11 40.77
N ALA A 295 -6.58 2.67 39.96
CA ALA A 295 -7.66 3.54 40.44
C ALA A 295 -8.76 2.77 41.21
N ASP A 296 -8.90 1.48 40.94
CA ASP A 296 -9.82 0.54 41.59
C ASP A 296 -9.12 -0.30 42.66
N GLU A 297 -7.81 -0.14 42.83
CA GLU A 297 -7.06 -0.58 44.01
C GLU A 297 -7.42 0.31 45.20
N ASP A 298 -8.68 0.24 45.61
CA ASP A 298 -9.12 0.84 46.85
C ASP A 298 -8.32 0.18 47.98
N PHE A 299 -7.41 0.98 48.54
CA PHE A 299 -6.56 0.71 49.68
C PHE A 299 -7.22 -0.27 50.65
N VAL A 300 -6.80 -1.53 50.62
CA VAL A 300 -7.33 -2.54 51.53
C VAL A 300 -6.94 -2.10 52.94
N ASP A 301 -7.91 -1.59 53.70
CA ASP A 301 -7.69 -1.15 55.07
C ASP A 301 -7.05 -2.31 55.84
N PRO A 302 -5.79 -2.16 56.31
CA PRO A 302 -5.08 -3.21 57.04
C PRO A 302 -5.85 -3.75 58.24
N SER A 303 -6.84 -2.99 58.75
CA SER A 303 -7.77 -3.42 59.79
C SER A 303 -8.58 -4.67 59.43
N THR A 304 -8.79 -4.94 58.14
CA THR A 304 -9.52 -6.12 57.63
C THR A 304 -8.77 -7.43 57.91
N TYR A 305 -7.45 -7.37 58.10
CA TYR A 305 -6.61 -8.54 58.40
C TYR A 305 -6.45 -8.80 59.90
N CYS A 306 -7.02 -7.97 60.77
CA CYS A 306 -6.99 -8.21 62.21
C CYS A 306 -7.96 -9.33 62.59
N GLY A 307 -7.41 -10.41 63.15
CA GLY A 307 -8.18 -11.56 63.60
C GLY A 307 -9.09 -11.23 64.80
N PRO A 308 -10.06 -12.10 65.11
CA PRO A 308 -10.94 -11.92 66.26
C PRO A 308 -10.15 -11.67 67.56
N GLY A 309 -10.47 -10.58 68.26
CA GLY A 309 -9.77 -10.19 69.50
C GLY A 309 -8.60 -9.21 69.29
N THR A 310 -8.41 -8.69 68.08
CA THR A 310 -7.40 -7.65 67.79
C THR A 310 -8.00 -6.45 67.04
N THR A 311 -7.40 -5.27 67.18
CA THR A 311 -7.71 -4.04 66.43
C THR A 311 -6.45 -3.45 65.82
N TRP A 312 -6.53 -2.82 64.65
CA TRP A 312 -5.37 -2.23 63.98
C TRP A 312 -4.87 -0.98 64.71
N ASP A 313 -3.60 -0.98 65.11
CA ASP A 313 -2.92 0.21 65.61
C ASP A 313 -2.13 0.86 64.47
N ALA A 314 -2.61 2.02 64.00
CA ALA A 314 -1.99 2.75 62.92
C ALA A 314 -0.62 3.36 63.27
N ALA A 315 -0.31 3.57 64.56
CA ALA A 315 0.97 4.09 65.01
C ALA A 315 2.04 3.00 65.10
N ALA A 316 1.64 1.77 65.47
CA ALA A 316 2.53 0.61 65.55
C ALA A 316 2.61 -0.19 64.22
N GLY A 317 1.67 0.02 63.30
CA GLY A 317 1.61 -0.68 62.02
C GLY A 317 1.32 -2.18 62.17
N GLN A 318 0.58 -2.57 63.21
CA GLN A 318 0.25 -3.96 63.51
C GLN A 318 -1.12 -4.08 64.20
N CYS A 319 -1.73 -5.26 64.13
CA CYS A 319 -2.91 -5.60 64.93
C CYS A 319 -2.49 -5.78 66.39
N VAL A 320 -3.12 -5.04 67.29
CA VAL A 320 -2.92 -5.14 68.74
C VAL A 320 -4.14 -5.78 69.39
N GLY A 321 -3.98 -6.45 70.52
CA GLY A 321 -5.11 -7.03 71.27
C GLY A 321 -6.11 -5.94 71.68
N VAL A 322 -7.41 -6.22 71.61
CA VAL A 322 -8.40 -5.29 72.18
C VAL A 322 -8.32 -5.37 73.69
N ASP A 323 -8.18 -4.22 74.38
CA ASP A 323 -8.14 -4.06 75.86
C ASP A 323 -9.39 -4.63 76.59
N THR A 324 -10.31 -5.26 75.87
CA THR A 324 -11.52 -5.94 76.38
C THR A 324 -11.42 -7.46 76.33
N CYS A 325 -10.21 -8.04 76.25
CA CYS A 325 -10.02 -9.49 76.41
C CYS A 325 -10.40 -9.91 77.83
N MET A 326 -11.70 -10.18 78.03
CA MET A 326 -12.28 -10.52 79.33
C MET A 326 -11.72 -11.86 79.80
N GLY A 327 -10.63 -11.81 80.57
CA GLY A 327 -9.90 -12.98 81.05
C GLY A 327 -8.38 -12.88 80.94
N ASP A 328 -7.84 -11.88 80.22
CA ASP A 328 -6.43 -11.52 80.24
C ASP A 328 -6.19 -10.61 81.47
N PHE A 329 -5.68 -11.20 82.54
CA PHE A 329 -5.51 -10.53 83.84
C PHE A 329 -4.12 -9.94 84.01
N ASP A 330 -3.13 -10.38 83.23
CA ASP A 330 -1.77 -9.84 83.28
C ASP A 330 -1.43 -8.87 82.13
N GLY A 331 -2.33 -8.73 81.16
CA GLY A 331 -2.30 -7.74 80.09
C GLY A 331 -1.34 -8.11 78.96
N ASP A 332 -1.03 -9.39 78.77
CA ASP A 332 -0.08 -9.86 77.77
C ASP A 332 -0.69 -10.09 76.36
N GLY A 333 -2.00 -9.90 76.24
CA GLY A 333 -2.76 -10.04 75.00
C GLY A 333 -3.25 -11.47 74.72
N THR A 334 -3.06 -12.42 75.63
CA THR A 334 -3.56 -13.80 75.52
C THR A 334 -4.38 -14.21 76.75
N ILE A 335 -5.24 -15.23 76.62
CA ILE A 335 -5.86 -15.89 77.79
C ILE A 335 -5.17 -17.23 77.97
N ALA A 336 -4.20 -17.27 78.87
CA ALA A 336 -3.36 -18.44 79.13
C ALA A 336 -3.51 -18.93 80.58
N THR A 337 -2.81 -20.02 80.90
CA THR A 337 -2.80 -20.54 82.27
C THR A 337 -2.22 -19.54 83.28
N SER A 338 -1.37 -18.60 82.83
CA SER A 338 -0.88 -17.49 83.66
C SER A 338 -2.03 -16.61 84.17
N ASP A 339 -2.97 -16.23 83.31
CA ASP A 339 -4.12 -15.40 83.68
C ASP A 339 -5.06 -16.10 84.66
N LEU A 340 -5.31 -17.39 84.42
CA LEU A 340 -6.13 -18.19 85.31
C LEU A 340 -5.47 -18.29 86.70
N LEU A 341 -4.14 -18.45 86.75
CA LEU A 341 -3.40 -18.48 88.02
C LEU A 341 -3.39 -17.11 88.70
N GLY A 342 -3.28 -16.01 87.94
CA GLY A 342 -3.40 -14.65 88.45
C GLY A 342 -4.78 -14.38 89.05
N PHE A 343 -5.85 -14.73 88.33
CA PHE A 343 -7.21 -14.64 88.82
C PHE A 343 -7.43 -15.48 90.08
N LEU A 344 -6.99 -16.74 90.09
CA LEU A 344 -7.13 -17.62 91.24
C LEU A 344 -6.36 -17.13 92.47
N ALA A 345 -5.24 -16.40 92.29
CA ALA A 345 -4.47 -15.84 93.40
C ALA A 345 -5.24 -14.76 94.18
N ILE A 346 -6.11 -14.01 93.51
CA ILE A 346 -6.93 -12.95 94.10
C ILE A 346 -8.40 -13.38 94.30
N PHE A 347 -8.78 -14.57 93.83
CA PHE A 347 -10.14 -15.08 93.89
C PHE A 347 -10.60 -15.26 95.34
N GLY A 348 -11.68 -14.55 95.71
CA GLY A 348 -12.23 -14.55 97.07
C GLY A 348 -11.61 -13.51 98.01
N SER A 349 -10.67 -12.70 97.54
CA SER A 349 -10.25 -11.50 98.27
C SER A 349 -11.37 -10.44 98.20
N THR A 350 -11.63 -9.77 99.33
CA THR A 350 -12.57 -8.65 99.38
C THR A 350 -11.84 -7.36 99.04
N CYS A 351 -12.32 -6.62 98.06
CA CYS A 351 -11.81 -5.29 97.77
C CYS A 351 -12.00 -4.41 99.02
N ILE A 352 -10.91 -3.82 99.52
CA ILE A 352 -10.95 -2.80 100.57
C ILE A 352 -11.03 -1.43 99.90
#